data_AF-A0A377JJ22-F1
#
_entry.id   AF-A0A377JJ22-F1
#
_cell.length_a   1.000
_cell.length_b   1.000
_cell.length_c   1.000
_cell.angle_alpha   90.00
_cell.angle_beta   90.00
_cell.angle_gamma   90.00
#
_symmetry.space_group_name_H-M   'P 1'
#
loop_
_entity.id
_entity.type
_entity.pdbx_description
1 polymer ?
#
loop_
_entity_poly.entity_id
_entity_poly.type
_entity_poly.pdbx_seq_one_letter_code
_entity_poly.pdbx_strand_id
1 'polypeptide(L)'
;MDKTKLYAVISTMAIYHNNQRYEQGDKLELTDEEAARISLYVQLDEAEDEKRKQAEAEAEKARLAAEEKARLAAEEKARKEAEKANKNDKGEGKE
;
A
#
# COMPACT_ATOMS: atom_id res chain seq x y z
N MET A 1 0.03 5.27 12.43
CA MET A 1 1.49 5.09 12.35
C MET A 1 1.93 5.79 11.10
N ASP A 2 2.57 6.94 11.28
CA ASP A 2 3.17 7.67 10.18
C ASP A 2 4.26 6.79 9.56
N LYS A 3 4.22 6.63 8.23
CA LYS A 3 5.18 5.80 7.52
C LYS A 3 6.54 6.50 7.58
N THR A 4 7.54 5.84 8.15
CA THR A 4 8.94 6.31 8.08
C THR A 4 9.45 6.23 6.65
N LYS A 5 10.35 7.10 6.21
CA LYS A 5 11.10 6.98 4.96
C LYS A 5 12.59 6.96 5.28
N LEU A 6 13.40 6.52 4.32
CA LEU A 6 14.84 6.47 4.49
C LEU A 6 15.46 7.81 4.11
N TYR A 7 16.24 8.38 5.02
CA TYR A 7 17.00 9.59 4.80
C TYR A 7 18.48 9.30 4.99
N ALA A 8 19.33 10.05 4.28
CA ALA A 8 20.77 10.06 4.48
C ALA A 8 21.16 11.29 5.31
N VAL A 9 22.05 11.11 6.28
CA VAL A 9 22.65 12.24 7.02
C VAL A 9 23.60 12.99 6.10
N ILE A 10 23.37 14.28 5.90
CA ILE A 10 24.25 15.17 5.11
C ILE A 10 25.10 16.07 6.00
N SER A 11 24.77 16.17 7.29
CA SER A 11 25.50 16.95 8.28
C SER A 11 26.88 16.39 8.57
N THR A 12 27.84 17.26 8.89
CA THR A 12 29.14 16.89 9.45
C THR A 12 29.05 16.55 10.95
N MET A 13 27.97 16.95 11.62
CA MET A 13 27.70 16.58 13.01
C MET A 13 26.86 15.30 13.06
N ALA A 14 27.22 14.40 13.99
CA ALA A 14 26.46 13.17 14.19
C ALA A 14 25.06 13.45 14.76
N ILE A 15 24.09 12.67 14.30
CA ILE A 15 22.69 12.73 14.75
C ILE A 15 22.44 11.53 15.67
N TYR A 16 21.83 11.77 16.83
CA TYR A 16 21.39 10.69 17.71
C TYR A 16 19.87 10.52 17.60
N HIS A 17 19.43 9.35 17.15
CA HIS A 17 18.02 9.05 16.93
C HIS A 17 17.77 7.55 17.14
N ASN A 18 16.59 7.16 17.64
CA ASN A 18 16.24 5.75 17.91
C ASN A 18 17.34 4.95 18.63
N ASN A 19 17.92 5.54 19.67
CA ASN A 19 19.00 4.96 20.49
C ASN A 19 20.30 4.64 19.71
N GLN A 20 20.49 5.22 18.53
CA GLN A 20 21.66 5.02 17.68
C GLN A 20 22.25 6.36 17.22
N ARG A 21 23.58 6.39 17.03
CA ARG A 21 24.31 7.53 16.48
C ARG A 21 24.52 7.30 14.98
N TYR A 22 24.21 8.31 14.17
CA TYR A 22 24.37 8.33 12.72
C TYR A 22 25.35 9.43 12.32
N GLU A 23 26.29 9.10 11.45
CA GLU A 23 27.31 10.00 10.91
C GLU A 23 27.00 10.37 9.45
N GLN A 24 27.80 11.25 8.85
CA GLN A 24 27.58 11.69 7.47
C GLN A 24 27.56 10.50 6.50
N GLY A 25 26.51 10.42 5.68
CA GLY A 25 26.26 9.33 4.74
C GLY A 25 25.48 8.15 5.32
N ASP A 26 25.35 8.05 6.65
CA ASP A 26 24.54 7.00 7.25
C ASP A 26 23.06 7.19 6.92
N LYS A 27 22.34 6.07 6.84
CA LYS A 27 20.90 6.06 6.58
C LYS A 27 20.12 5.86 7.86
N LEU A 28 19.07 6.65 8.04
CA LEU A 28 18.15 6.53 9.16
C LEU A 28 16.70 6.67 8.71
N GLU A 29 15.81 5.95 9.40
CA GLU A 29 14.38 6.01 9.15
C GLU A 29 13.75 7.15 9.95
N LEU A 30 12.98 8.00 9.27
CA LEU A 30 12.30 9.15 9.87
C LEU A 30 10.89 9.26 9.32
N THR A 31 9.93 9.66 10.14
CA THR A 31 8.64 10.17 9.63
C THR A 31 8.85 11.48 8.88
N ASP A 32 7.89 11.89 8.06
CA ASP A 32 7.92 13.19 7.39
C ASP A 32 8.02 14.36 8.40
N GLU A 33 7.39 14.22 9.58
CA GLU A 33 7.47 15.21 10.66
C GLU A 33 8.84 15.26 11.34
N GLU A 34 9.47 14.10 11.56
CA GLU A 34 10.83 14.01 12.07
C GLU A 34 11.83 14.63 11.10
N ALA A 35 11.75 14.25 9.83
CA ALA A 35 12.61 14.78 8.79
C ALA A 35 12.44 16.29 8.62
N ALA A 36 11.21 16.82 8.68
CA ALA A 36 10.97 18.25 8.60
C ALA A 36 11.70 19.03 9.72
N ARG A 37 11.71 18.50 10.94
CA ARG A 37 12.40 19.12 12.11
C ARG A 37 13.91 19.18 11.96
N ILE A 38 14.51 18.23 11.24
CA ILE A 38 15.97 18.14 11.04
C ILE A 38 16.38 18.25 9.57
N SER A 39 15.55 18.88 8.74
CA SER A 39 15.69 18.94 7.28
C SER A 39 17.00 19.58 6.78
N LEU A 40 17.68 20.36 7.62
CA LEU A 40 19.01 20.90 7.32
C LEU A 40 20.13 19.85 7.39
N TYR A 41 19.89 18.72 8.06
CA TYR A 41 20.90 17.72 8.39
C TYR A 41 20.70 16.39 7.69
N VAL A 42 19.54 16.20 7.05
CA VAL A 42 19.17 14.97 6.38
C VAL A 42 18.61 15.25 4.99
N GLN A 43 18.79 14.32 4.08
CA GLN A 43 18.21 14.36 2.74
C GLN A 43 17.48 13.06 2.45
N LEU A 44 16.31 13.14 1.82
CA LEU A 44 15.54 11.94 1.45
C LEU A 44 16.35 11.09 0.47
N ASP A 45 16.36 9.78 0.68
CA ASP A 45 16.86 8.83 -0.32
C ASP A 45 15.78 8.63 -1.39
N GLU A 46 15.85 9.46 -2.44
CA GLU A 46 14.85 9.47 -3.53
C GLU A 46 14.72 8.12 -4.22
N ALA A 47 15.83 7.38 -4.39
CA ALA A 47 15.81 6.07 -5.04
C ALA A 47 15.03 5.03 -4.21
N GLU A 48 15.17 5.06 -2.89
CA GLU A 48 14.42 4.19 -2.00
C GLU A 48 12.94 4.63 -1.87
N ASP A 49 12.66 5.93 -1.85
CA ASP A 49 11.30 6.46 -1.87
C ASP A 49 10.55 6.08 -3.16
N GLU A 50 11.21 6.16 -4.32
CA GLU A 50 10.65 5.71 -5.60
C GLU A 50 10.36 4.21 -5.61
N LYS A 51 11.29 3.37 -5.16
CA LYS A 51 11.07 1.92 -5.05
C LYS A 51 9.88 1.59 -4.16
N ARG A 52 9.75 2.29 -3.02
CA ARG A 52 8.61 2.11 -2.13
C ARG A 52 7.31 2.49 -2.83
N LYS A 53 7.24 3.66 -3.47
CA LYS A 53 6.04 4.10 -4.21
C LYS A 53 5.63 3.10 -5.29
N GLN A 54 6.59 2.52 -6.00
CA GLN A 54 6.33 1.47 -6.99
C GLN A 54 5.76 0.20 -6.35
N ALA A 55 6.35 -0.26 -5.24
CA ALA A 55 5.84 -1.41 -4.50
C ALA A 55 4.43 -1.19 -3.95
N GLU A 56 4.15 0.01 -3.44
CA GLU A 56 2.80 0.39 -2.96
C GLU A 56 1.78 0.42 -4.10
N ALA A 57 2.15 0.98 -5.26
CA ALA A 57 1.29 1.00 -6.44
C ALA A 57 1.00 -0.40 -6.98
N GLU A 58 2.00 -1.30 -6.99
CA GLU A 58 1.81 -2.69 -7.40
C GLU A 58 0.91 -3.46 -6.42
N ALA A 59 1.12 -3.28 -5.12
CA ALA A 59 0.28 -3.88 -4.09
C ALA A 59 -1.18 -3.39 -4.19
N GLU A 60 -1.39 -2.10 -4.44
CA GLU A 60 -2.72 -1.54 -4.64
C GLU A 60 -3.39 -2.08 -5.91
N LYS A 61 -2.64 -2.17 -7.02
CA LYS A 61 -3.14 -2.80 -8.26
C LYS A 61 -3.54 -4.25 -8.03
N ALA A 62 -2.75 -5.02 -7.28
CA ALA A 62 -3.06 -6.40 -6.94
C ALA A 62 -4.33 -6.50 -6.06
N ARG A 63 -4.49 -5.58 -5.10
CA ARG A 63 -5.70 -5.50 -4.27
C ARG A 63 -6.95 -5.23 -5.12
N LEU A 64 -6.89 -4.26 -6.02
CA LEU A 64 -7.99 -3.91 -6.91
C LEU A 64 -8.36 -5.06 -7.85
N ALA A 65 -7.38 -5.76 -8.42
CA ALA A 65 -7.62 -6.92 -9.27
C ALA A 65 -8.27 -8.09 -8.49
N ALA A 66 -7.86 -8.31 -7.24
CA ALA A 66 -8.47 -9.32 -6.38
C ALA A 66 -9.92 -8.96 -6.02
N GLU A 67 -10.19 -7.69 -5.71
CA GLU A 67 -11.53 -7.17 -5.42
C GLU A 67 -12.46 -7.31 -6.63
N GLU A 68 -11.98 -6.94 -7.83
CA GLU A 68 -12.74 -7.07 -9.06
C GLU A 68 -13.09 -8.54 -9.37
N LYS A 69 -12.12 -9.45 -9.21
CA LYS A 69 -12.36 -10.88 -9.39
C LYS A 69 -13.39 -11.43 -8.39
N ALA A 70 -13.35 -10.98 -7.14
CA ALA A 70 -14.34 -11.34 -6.14
C ALA A 70 -15.73 -10.82 -6.49
N ARG A 71 -15.84 -9.57 -6.98
CA ARG A 71 -17.10 -8.98 -7.44
C ARG A 71 -17.70 -9.75 -8.61
N LEU A 72 -16.91 -10.07 -9.64
CA LEU A 72 -17.37 -10.82 -10.81
C LEU A 72 -17.84 -12.24 -10.43
N ALA A 73 -17.13 -12.91 -9.53
CA ALA A 73 -17.53 -14.23 -9.04
C ALA A 73 -18.86 -14.18 -8.26
N ALA A 74 -19.07 -13.14 -7.45
CA ALA A 74 -20.33 -12.93 -6.74
C ALA A 74 -21.50 -12.63 -7.70
N GLU A 75 -21.28 -11.79 -8.71
CA GLU A 75 -22.29 -11.48 -9.73
C GLU A 75 -22.67 -12.71 -10.55
N GLU A 76 -21.69 -13.50 -10.99
CA GLU A 76 -21.95 -14.74 -11.73
C GLU A 76 -22.75 -15.74 -10.89
N LYS A 77 -22.43 -15.86 -9.60
CA LYS A 77 -23.19 -16.72 -8.67
C LYS A 77 -24.64 -16.24 -8.54
N ALA A 78 -24.85 -14.94 -8.31
CA ALA A 78 -26.19 -14.36 -8.20
C ALA A 78 -27.01 -14.55 -9.49
N ARG A 79 -26.39 -14.37 -10.66
CA ARG A 79 -27.04 -14.61 -11.96
C ARG A 79 -27.46 -16.07 -12.13
N LYS A 80 -26.60 -17.03 -11.78
CA LYS A 80 -26.91 -18.46 -11.85
C LYS A 80 -28.04 -18.85 -10.88
N GLU A 81 -28.09 -18.26 -9.69
CA GLU A 81 -29.17 -18.47 -8.72
C GLU A 81 -30.50 -17.90 -9.25
N ALA A 82 -30.50 -16.70 -9.81
CA ALA A 82 -31.68 -16.09 -10.42
C ALA A 82 -32.21 -16.90 -11.64
N GLU A 83 -31.32 -17.43 -12.49
CA GLU A 83 -31.72 -18.26 -13.62
C GLU A 83 -32.35 -19.60 -13.18
N LYS A 84 -31.82 -20.22 -12.12
CA LYS A 84 -32.41 -21.43 -11.53
C LYS A 84 -33.78 -21.16 -10.94
N ALA A 85 -33.96 -20.06 -10.23
CA ALA A 85 -35.26 -19.67 -9.68
C ALA A 85 -36.31 -19.47 -10.79
N ASN A 86 -35.95 -18.79 -11.88
CA ASN A 86 -36.87 -18.54 -13.01
C ASN A 86 -37.24 -19.83 -13.78
N LYS A 87 -36.32 -20.78 -13.90
CA LYS A 87 -36.60 -22.09 -14.53
C LYS A 87 -37.54 -22.96 -13.70
N ASN A 88 -37.46 -22.90 -12.37
CA ASN A 88 -38.40 -23.63 -11.50
C ASN A 88 -39.81 -23.05 -11.59
N ASP A 89 -39.95 -21.73 -11.67
CA ASP A 89 -41.26 -21.04 -11.75
C ASP A 89 -42.03 -21.37 -13.06
N LYS A 90 -41.32 -21.57 -14.18
CA LYS A 90 -41.92 -21.98 -15.47
C LYS A 90 -42.27 -23.48 -15.57
N GLY A 91 -41.89 -24.30 -14.59
CA GLY A 91 -42.11 -25.74 -14.58
C GLY A 91 -43.43 -26.19 -13.94
N GLU A 92 -44.01 -25.38 -13.04
CA GLU A 92 -45.19 -25.76 -12.24
C GLU A 92 -46.54 -25.33 -12.87
N GLY A 93 -46.52 -24.80 -14.09
CA GLY A 93 -47.72 -24.33 -14.81
C GLY A 93 -48.30 -25.32 -15.85
N LYS A 94 -48.27 -26.63 -15.59
CA LYS A 94 -49.01 -27.63 -16.36
C LYS A 94 -49.57 -28.72 -15.45
N GLU A 95 -50.69 -28.42 -14.82
CA GLU A 95 -51.68 -29.41 -14.37
C GLU A 95 -53.04 -29.05 -14.97
#